data_AF-A0A1F2TBU3-F1
#
_entry.id   AF-A0A1F2TBU3-F1
#
_cell.length_a   1.000
_cell.length_b   1.000
_cell.length_c   1.000
_cell.angle_alpha   90.00
_cell.angle_beta   90.00
_cell.angle_gamma   90.00
#
_symmetry.space_group_name_H-M   'P 1'
#
loop_
_entity.id
_entity.type
_entity.pdbx_description
1 polymer ?
#
loop_
_entity_poly.entity_id
_entity_poly.type
_entity_poly.pdbx_seq_one_letter_code
_entity_poly.pdbx_strand_id
1 'polypeptide(L)' 'MRPLTAAALVALLYVLHQDVWFWRDARPLVLGFIPIGLFYHAAFTAACSIVMWLLVKRAWPAHLE' A
#
# COMPACT_ATOMS: atom_id res chain seq x y z
N MET A 1 -15.40 6.37 8.61
CA MET A 1 -14.24 7.10 8.05
C MET A 1 -14.77 8.13 7.07
N ARG A 2 -14.21 9.36 7.02
CA ARG A 2 -14.70 10.36 6.05
C ARG A 2 -14.36 9.88 4.62
N PRO A 3 -15.28 10.01 3.64
CA PRO A 3 -15.07 9.49 2.28
C PRO A 3 -13.85 10.12 1.60
N LEU A 4 -13.60 11.41 1.83
CA LEU A 4 -12.40 12.08 1.33
C LEU A 4 -11.11 11.46 1.86
N THR A 5 -11.07 11.04 3.13
CA THR A 5 -9.91 10.36 3.71
C THR A 5 -9.70 8.99 3.06
N ALA A 6 -10.78 8.25 2.82
CA ALA A 6 -10.71 6.96 2.12
C ALA A 6 -10.16 7.13 0.69
N ALA A 7 -10.71 8.09 -0.05
CA ALA A 7 -10.28 8.41 -1.41
C ALA A 7 -8.81 8.85 -1.46
N ALA A 8 -8.38 9.70 -0.52
CA ALA A 8 -6.99 10.14 -0.43
C ALA A 8 -6.02 8.99 -0.15
N LEU A 9 -6.37 8.05 0.74
CA LEU A 9 -5.56 6.86 1.03
C LEU A 9 -5.44 5.96 -0.21
N VAL A 10 -6.54 5.73 -0.92
CA VAL A 10 -6.53 4.92 -2.15
C VAL A 10 -5.73 5.60 -3.26
N ALA A 11 -5.90 6.91 -3.45
CA ALA A 11 -5.13 7.67 -4.44
C ALA A 11 -3.63 7.65 -4.13
N LEU A 12 -3.25 7.77 -2.85
CA LEU A 12 -1.86 7.65 -2.42
C LEU A 12 -1.29 6.26 -2.76
N LEU A 13 -2.01 5.18 -2.41
CA LEU A 13 -1.58 3.83 -2.76
C LEU A 13 -1.47 3.63 -4.27
N TYR A 14 -2.36 4.23 -5.05
CA TYR A 14 -2.30 4.15 -6.51
C TYR A 14 -1.03 4.80 -7.10
N VAL A 15 -0.60 5.93 -6.54
CA VAL A 15 0.66 6.60 -6.94
C VAL A 15 1.87 5.77 -6.51
N LEU A 16 1.85 5.22 -5.29
CA LEU A 16 2.93 4.37 -4.80
C LEU A 16 3.01 3.02 -5.54
N HIS A 17 1.89 2.52 -6.09
CA HIS A 17 1.90 1.30 -6.89
C HIS A 17 2.76 1.44 -8.16
N GLN A 18 2.98 2.65 -8.67
CA GLN A 18 3.69 2.84 -9.94
C GLN A 18 5.09 2.22 -9.87
N ASP A 19 5.45 1.44 -10.87
CA ASP A 19 6.68 0.64 -10.85
C ASP A 19 7.94 1.45 -11.23
N VAL A 20 7.97 2.74 -10.89
CA VAL A 20 9.04 3.67 -11.28
C VAL A 20 10.09 3.90 -10.18
N TRP A 21 9.74 3.63 -8.91
CA TRP A 21 10.54 4.07 -7.75
C TRP A 21 11.88 3.36 -7.60
N PHE A 22 11.95 2.07 -7.94
CA PHE A 22 13.16 1.24 -7.80
C PHE A 22 13.37 0.30 -9.01
N TRP A 23 12.80 0.64 -10.16
CA TRP A 23 12.79 -0.21 -11.36
C TRP A 23 14.19 -0.66 -11.81
N ARG A 24 15.20 0.19 -11.63
CA ARG A 24 16.58 -0.06 -12.08
C ARG A 24 17.54 -0.43 -10.95
N ASP A 25 17.07 -0.41 -9.71
CA ASP A 25 17.94 -0.47 -8.54
C ASP A 25 17.81 -1.82 -7.84
N ALA A 26 18.86 -2.64 -7.96
CA ALA A 26 18.98 -3.88 -7.18
C ALA A 26 19.57 -3.66 -5.78
N ARG A 27 20.15 -2.48 -5.52
CA ARG A 27 20.83 -2.12 -4.26
C ARG A 27 20.20 -0.87 -3.65
N PRO A 28 20.22 -0.71 -2.32
CA PRO A 28 20.82 -1.61 -1.33
C PRO A 28 20.03 -2.92 -1.17
N LEU A 29 20.70 -3.94 -0.61
CA LEU A 29 20.02 -5.17 -0.20
C LEU A 29 19.50 -4.98 1.24
N VAL A 30 18.18 -5.00 1.39
CA VAL A 30 17.52 -4.97 2.70
C VAL A 30 17.74 -6.33 3.39
N LEU A 31 18.06 -6.30 4.69
CA LEU A 31 18.47 -7.49 5.46
C LEU A 31 19.69 -8.25 4.89
N GLY A 32 20.45 -7.63 3.97
CA GLY A 32 21.63 -8.23 3.35
C GLY A 32 21.36 -9.13 2.15
N PHE A 33 20.10 -9.40 1.77
CA PHE A 33 19.78 -10.28 0.64
C PHE A 33 18.55 -9.89 -0.19
N ILE A 34 17.68 -8.99 0.29
CA ILE A 34 16.44 -8.63 -0.41
C ILE A 34 16.68 -7.37 -1.26
N PRO A 35 16.52 -7.41 -2.59
CA PRO A 35 16.62 -6.21 -3.43
C PRO A 35 15.63 -5.12 -2.98
N ILE A 36 16.05 -3.86 -3.04
CA ILE A 36 15.23 -2.74 -2.55
C ILE A 36 13.86 -2.65 -3.24
N GLY A 37 13.78 -2.91 -4.54
CA GLY A 37 12.51 -2.94 -5.26
C GLY A 37 11.56 -4.03 -4.77
N LEU A 38 12.08 -5.22 -4.44
CA LEU A 38 11.26 -6.30 -3.88
C LEU A 38 10.77 -5.96 -2.47
N PHE A 39 11.65 -5.41 -1.63
CA PHE A 39 11.26 -4.95 -0.29
C PHE A 39 10.19 -3.85 -0.36
N TYR A 40 10.33 -2.91 -1.29
CA TYR A 40 9.33 -1.87 -1.54
C TYR A 40 7.95 -2.47 -1.85
N HIS A 41 7.88 -3.42 -2.79
CA HIS A 41 6.63 -4.08 -3.16
C HIS A 41 6.02 -4.91 -2.02
N ALA A 42 6.85 -5.55 -1.20
CA ALA A 42 6.38 -6.25 0.00
C ALA A 42 5.78 -5.28 1.04
N ALA A 43 6.46 -4.16 1.31
CA ALA A 43 5.96 -3.13 2.22
C ALA A 43 4.68 -2.46 1.68
N PHE A 44 4.63 -2.19 0.38
CA PHE A 44 3.44 -1.67 -0.31
C PHE A 44 2.25 -2.63 -0.17
N THR A 45 2.46 -3.93 -0.37
CA THR A 45 1.42 -4.95 -0.20
C THR A 45 0.86 -4.97 1.22
N ALA A 46 1.73 -4.91 2.23
CA ALA A 46 1.30 -4.81 3.64
C ALA A 46 0.50 -3.53 3.91
N ALA A 47 0.92 -2.40 3.36
CA ALA A 47 0.18 -1.13 3.46
C ALA A 47 -1.22 -1.23 2.82
N CYS A 48 -1.33 -1.85 1.64
CA CYS A 48 -2.61 -2.12 0.99
C CYS A 48 -3.54 -2.98 1.87
N SER A 49 -3.03 -4.05 2.47
CA SER A 49 -3.81 -4.89 3.39
C SER A 49 -4.32 -4.12 4.61
N ILE A 50 -3.48 -3.24 5.18
CA ILE A 50 -3.87 -2.38 6.32
C ILE A 50 -4.95 -1.39 5.90
N VAL A 51 -4.80 -0.71 4.75
CA VAL A 51 -5.81 0.23 4.26
C VAL A 51 -7.12 -0.49 3.97
N MET A 52 -7.08 -1.68 3.36
CA MET A 52 -8.29 -2.48 3.13
C MET A 52 -8.97 -2.87 4.44
N TRP A 53 -8.21 -3.33 5.44
CA TRP A 53 -8.75 -3.61 6.78
C TRP A 53 -9.43 -2.39 7.40
N LEU A 54 -8.84 -1.19 7.28
CA LEU A 54 -9.44 0.06 7.75
C LEU A 54 -10.71 0.43 6.98
N LEU A 55 -10.74 0.22 5.66
CA LEU A 55 -11.92 0.46 4.83
C LEU A 55 -13.08 -0.44 5.25
N VAL A 56 -12.84 -1.74 5.37
CA VAL A 56 -13.85 -2.70 5.84
C VAL A 56 -14.34 -2.31 7.24
N LYS A 57 -13.42 -2.09 8.18
CA LYS A 57 -13.80 -1.81 9.58
C LYS A 57 -14.50 -0.46 9.79
N ARG A 58 -14.21 0.56 8.98
CA ARG A 58 -14.63 1.95 9.27
C ARG A 58 -15.47 2.61 8.17
N ALA A 59 -15.50 2.06 6.97
CA ALA A 59 -16.22 2.62 5.83
C ALA A 59 -17.27 1.66 5.26
N TRP A 60 -17.20 0.36 5.55
CA TRP A 60 -18.23 -0.58 5.14
C TRP A 60 -19.56 -0.30 5.87
N PRO A 61 -20.71 -0.28 5.18
CA PRO A 61 -21.98 0.01 5.81
C PRO A 61 -22.49 -1.24 6.54
N ALA A 62 -22.53 -1.19 7.86
CA ALA A 62 -23.01 -2.30 8.70
C ALA A 62 -24.52 -2.60 8.57
N HIS A 63 -25.28 -1.72 7.90
CA HIS A 63 -26.72 -1.91 7.68
C HIS A 63 -27.04 -2.70 6.40
N LEU A 64 -26.01 -3.09 5.64
CA LEU A 64 -26.15 -3.94 4.45
C LEU A 64 -25.90 -5.43 4.75
N GLU A 65 -25.70 -5.78 6.03
CA GLU A 65 -25.61 -7.15 6.54
C GLU A 65 -26.95 -7.61 7.14
#